data_AF-A0A1B1CMH8-F1
#
_entry.id   AF-A0A1B1CMH8-F1
#
_cell.length_a   1.000
_cell.length_b   1.000
_cell.length_c   1.000
_cell.angle_alpha   90.00
_cell.angle_beta   90.00
_cell.angle_gamma   90.00
#
_symmetry.space_group_name_H-M   'P 1'
#
loop_
_entity.id
_entity.type
_entity.pdbx_description
1 polymer ?
#
loop_
_entity_poly.entity_id
_entity_poly.type
_entity_poly.pdbx_seq_one_letter_code
_entity_poly.pdbx_strand_id
1 'polypeptide(L)'
;MHHLDVPWLPSHIEQREGRIMRQGNQHDEVDIFAYATQGSLDASMWQNNERKARFIAAALSGDTSIRRLEDLGEGAANQFAMAKAIASGDERLMQKAGLEADIALERLRAAHDDDLFAVRRQIPDAERDIETSTRRISDIGEDIARLVPTAGDAFSMAVLDAVERDHKTAGRT
;
A
#
# COMPACT_ATOMS: atom_id res chain seq x y z
N MET A 1 5.72 -24.57 -13.65
CA MET A 1 4.97 -25.56 -12.83
C MET A 1 3.75 -26.02 -13.60
N HIS A 2 3.39 -27.31 -13.56
CA HIS A 2 2.27 -27.85 -14.33
C HIS A 2 1.22 -28.50 -13.39
N HIS A 3 -0.01 -28.01 -13.42
CA HIS A 3 -1.18 -28.58 -12.74
C HIS A 3 -2.01 -29.39 -13.74
N LEU A 4 -1.86 -30.72 -13.70
CA LEU A 4 -2.57 -31.64 -14.59
C LEU A 4 -4.02 -31.89 -14.13
N ASP A 5 -4.29 -31.68 -12.84
CA ASP A 5 -5.55 -31.98 -12.18
C ASP A 5 -6.06 -30.80 -11.35
N VAL A 6 -7.39 -30.70 -11.19
CA VAL A 6 -8.03 -29.68 -10.37
C VAL A 6 -8.21 -30.21 -8.94
N PRO A 7 -7.42 -29.77 -7.96
CA PRO A 7 -7.60 -30.23 -6.58
C PRO A 7 -8.91 -29.69 -6.00
N TRP A 8 -9.51 -30.44 -5.08
CA TRP A 8 -10.81 -30.08 -4.45
C TRP A 8 -10.76 -28.86 -3.53
N LEU A 9 -9.56 -28.48 -3.07
CA LEU A 9 -9.33 -27.44 -2.06
C LEU A 9 -8.37 -26.37 -2.61
N PRO A 10 -8.71 -25.07 -2.51
CA PRO A 10 -7.83 -23.98 -2.95
C PRO A 10 -6.46 -23.97 -2.28
N SER A 11 -6.38 -24.33 -0.99
CA SER A 11 -5.12 -24.33 -0.24
C SER A 11 -4.08 -25.30 -0.80
N HIS A 12 -4.49 -26.35 -1.52
CA HIS A 12 -3.54 -27.25 -2.18
C HIS A 12 -2.86 -26.58 -3.38
N ILE A 13 -3.56 -25.69 -4.08
CA ILE A 13 -3.00 -24.90 -5.18
C ILE A 13 -2.07 -23.85 -4.58
N GLU A 14 -2.55 -23.09 -3.60
CA GLU A 14 -1.78 -22.04 -2.93
C GLU A 14 -0.49 -22.59 -2.29
N GLN A 15 -0.54 -23.76 -1.66
CA GLN A 15 0.66 -24.39 -1.11
C GLN A 15 1.63 -24.87 -2.19
N ARG A 16 1.12 -25.37 -3.32
CA ARG A 16 1.93 -25.81 -4.46
C ARG A 16 2.66 -24.62 -5.08
N GLU A 17 1.95 -23.53 -5.33
CA GLU A 17 2.47 -22.29 -5.90
C GLU A 17 3.39 -21.56 -4.92
N GLY A 18 3.04 -21.51 -3.63
CA GLY A 18 3.87 -20.90 -2.60
C GLY A 18 5.23 -21.58 -2.43
N ARG A 19 5.36 -22.87 -2.78
CA ARG A 19 6.66 -23.56 -2.80
C ARG A 19 7.56 -23.10 -3.94
N ILE A 20 6.99 -22.72 -5.08
CA ILE A 20 7.77 -22.30 -6.25
C ILE A 20 8.06 -20.80 -6.24
N MET A 21 7.15 -19.97 -5.72
CA MET A 21 7.31 -18.50 -5.61
C MET A 21 8.07 -18.03 -4.37
N ARG A 22 8.80 -18.91 -3.70
CA ARG A 22 9.56 -18.56 -2.49
C ARG A 22 10.74 -17.63 -2.79
N GLN A 23 11.08 -16.76 -1.84
CA GLN A 23 12.32 -15.98 -1.92
C GLN A 23 13.55 -16.92 -1.95
N GLY A 24 14.52 -16.57 -2.80
CA GLY A 24 15.70 -17.41 -3.05
C GLY A 24 15.49 -18.50 -4.12
N ASN A 25 14.41 -18.42 -4.90
CA ASN A 25 14.31 -19.20 -6.13
C ASN A 25 15.40 -18.78 -7.13
N GLN A 26 15.94 -19.73 -7.89
CA GLN A 26 17.02 -19.48 -8.86
C GLN A 26 16.52 -18.89 -10.19
N HIS A 27 15.20 -18.85 -10.37
CA HIS A 27 14.55 -18.26 -11.52
C HIS A 27 13.80 -17.00 -11.09
N ASP A 28 14.04 -15.90 -11.82
CA ASP A 28 13.39 -14.60 -11.57
C ASP A 28 11.90 -14.63 -11.95
N GLU A 29 11.53 -15.48 -12.90
CA GLU A 29 10.14 -15.70 -13.35
C GLU A 29 9.77 -17.19 -13.30
N VAL A 30 8.50 -17.45 -13.01
CA VAL A 30 7.95 -18.81 -12.92
C VAL A 30 6.61 -18.88 -13.65
N ASP A 31 6.57 -19.68 -14.71
CA ASP A 31 5.32 -19.95 -15.43
C ASP A 31 4.50 -21.04 -14.72
N ILE A 32 3.19 -20.82 -14.59
CA ILE A 32 2.24 -21.79 -14.04
C ILE A 32 1.25 -22.19 -15.13
N PHE A 33 1.25 -23.47 -15.50
CA PHE A 33 0.37 -24.04 -16.49
C PHE A 33 -0.69 -24.91 -15.82
N ALA A 34 -1.97 -24.58 -16.01
CA ALA A 34 -3.08 -25.41 -15.58
C ALA A 34 -3.77 -26.05 -16.79
N TYR A 35 -3.99 -27.36 -16.73
CA TYR A 35 -4.67 -28.12 -17.77
C TYR A 35 -6.09 -28.43 -17.31
N ALA A 36 -7.05 -28.25 -18.21
CA ALA A 36 -8.44 -28.64 -17.99
C ALA A 36 -8.99 -29.23 -19.28
N THR A 37 -9.84 -30.25 -19.15
CA THR A 37 -10.51 -30.84 -20.32
C THR A 37 -11.80 -30.09 -20.61
N GLN A 38 -11.97 -29.61 -21.85
CA GLN A 38 -13.17 -28.89 -22.27
C GLN A 38 -14.41 -29.79 -22.18
N GLY A 39 -15.50 -29.28 -21.62
CA GLY A 39 -16.76 -30.01 -21.42
C GLY A 39 -16.72 -31.09 -20.33
N SER A 40 -15.65 -31.14 -19.53
CA SER A 40 -15.53 -32.10 -18.43
C SER A 40 -16.03 -31.54 -17.10
N LEU A 41 -16.03 -32.39 -16.07
CA LEU A 41 -16.35 -31.98 -14.70
C LEU A 41 -15.35 -30.96 -14.12
N ASP A 42 -14.20 -30.76 -14.77
CA ASP A 42 -13.14 -29.83 -14.35
C ASP A 42 -13.66 -28.39 -14.27
N ALA A 43 -14.60 -27.99 -15.15
CA ALA A 43 -15.23 -26.67 -15.12
C ALA A 43 -15.97 -26.41 -13.81
N SER A 44 -16.70 -27.42 -13.34
CA SER A 44 -17.44 -27.35 -12.07
C SER A 44 -16.49 -27.32 -10.88
N MET A 45 -15.38 -28.06 -10.96
CA MET A 45 -14.34 -28.08 -9.92
C MET A 45 -13.65 -26.71 -9.80
N TRP A 46 -13.25 -26.10 -10.92
CA TRP A 46 -12.67 -24.76 -10.94
C TRP A 46 -13.65 -23.72 -10.40
N GLN A 47 -14.93 -23.78 -10.78
CA GLN A 47 -15.96 -22.90 -10.22
C GLN A 47 -16.13 -23.08 -8.70
N ASN A 48 -16.02 -24.31 -8.21
CA ASN A 48 -16.09 -24.58 -6.77
C ASN A 48 -14.89 -23.98 -6.03
N ASN A 49 -13.68 -24.09 -6.59
CA ASN A 49 -12.50 -23.47 -6.01
C ASN A 49 -12.56 -21.94 -6.05
N GLU A 50 -13.02 -21.36 -7.16
CA GLU A 50 -13.29 -19.92 -7.30
C GLU A 50 -14.17 -19.40 -6.16
N ARG A 51 -15.33 -20.05 -5.94
CA ARG A 51 -16.25 -19.68 -4.86
C ARG A 51 -15.61 -19.77 -3.48
N LYS A 52 -14.86 -20.84 -3.21
CA LYS A 52 -14.19 -21.07 -1.91
C LYS A 52 -13.10 -20.04 -1.67
N ALA A 53 -12.25 -19.78 -2.65
CA ALA A 53 -11.17 -18.79 -2.55
C ALA A 53 -11.72 -17.38 -2.34
N ARG A 54 -12.78 -17.01 -3.09
CA ARG A 54 -13.43 -15.71 -2.92
C ARG A 54 -14.03 -15.52 -1.54
N PHE A 55 -14.64 -16.57 -0.99
CA PHE A 55 -15.17 -16.54 0.38
C PHE A 55 -14.06 -16.33 1.42
N ILE A 56 -12.94 -17.04 1.28
CA ILE A 56 -11.78 -16.92 2.18
C ILE A 56 -11.19 -15.49 2.09
N ALA A 57 -10.99 -14.96 0.87
CA ALA A 57 -10.50 -13.61 0.66
C ALA A 57 -11.41 -12.55 1.30
N ALA A 58 -12.73 -12.69 1.11
CA ALA A 58 -13.71 -11.81 1.74
C ALA A 58 -13.63 -11.87 3.28
N ALA A 59 -13.54 -13.07 3.85
CA ALA A 59 -13.42 -13.25 5.30
C ALA A 59 -12.12 -12.67 5.87
N LEU A 60 -11.00 -12.79 5.15
CA LEU A 60 -9.70 -12.23 5.54
C LEU A 60 -9.65 -10.70 5.41
N SER A 61 -10.41 -10.11 4.49
CA SER A 61 -10.43 -8.65 4.28
C SER A 61 -11.07 -7.86 5.43
N GLY A 62 -11.89 -8.51 6.27
CA GLY A 62 -12.52 -7.88 7.44
C GLY A 62 -13.56 -6.79 7.14
N ASP A 63 -13.78 -6.45 5.88
CA ASP A 63 -14.68 -5.37 5.47
C ASP A 63 -16.12 -5.89 5.29
N THR A 64 -17.00 -5.49 6.20
CA THR A 64 -18.42 -5.90 6.24
C THR A 64 -19.31 -5.05 5.33
N SER A 65 -18.75 -4.03 4.64
CA SER A 65 -19.50 -3.13 3.77
C SER A 65 -19.67 -3.63 2.32
N ILE A 66 -19.00 -4.71 1.95
CA ILE A 66 -18.90 -5.19 0.57
C ILE A 66 -20.20 -5.91 0.13
N ARG A 67 -21.18 -5.15 -0.38
CA ARG A 67 -22.38 -5.71 -1.07
C ARG A 67 -22.14 -6.07 -2.53
N ARG A 68 -20.97 -5.71 -3.08
CA ARG A 68 -20.42 -6.21 -4.35
C ARG A 68 -18.93 -6.42 -4.12
N LEU A 69 -18.51 -7.69 -4.11
CA LEU A 69 -17.10 -8.05 -4.29
C LEU A 69 -16.72 -7.69 -5.73
N GLU A 70 -16.40 -6.42 -5.98
CA GLU A 70 -15.58 -6.06 -7.13
C GLU A 70 -14.18 -6.60 -6.86
N ASP A 71 -13.85 -7.66 -7.58
CA ASP A 71 -12.49 -8.11 -7.94
C ASP A 71 -11.40 -7.85 -6.88
N LEU A 72 -11.70 -8.20 -5.63
CA LEU A 72 -10.74 -8.17 -4.54
C LEU A 72 -9.86 -9.41 -4.68
N GLY A 73 -8.85 -9.27 -5.53
CA GLY A 73 -7.68 -10.11 -5.56
C GLY A 73 -7.21 -10.39 -6.98
N GLU A 74 -6.14 -9.71 -7.38
CA GLU A 74 -5.25 -10.07 -8.50
C GLU A 74 -4.62 -11.48 -8.39
N GLY A 75 -5.11 -12.34 -7.49
CA GLY A 75 -4.60 -13.67 -7.21
C GLY A 75 -5.43 -14.81 -7.81
N ALA A 76 -5.43 -15.95 -7.10
CA ALA A 76 -5.97 -17.24 -7.56
C ALA A 76 -7.42 -17.20 -8.09
N ALA A 77 -8.24 -16.23 -7.69
CA ALA A 77 -9.61 -16.07 -8.17
C ALA A 77 -9.70 -15.81 -9.69
N ASN A 78 -8.82 -14.95 -10.22
CA ASN A 78 -8.79 -14.64 -11.65
C ASN A 78 -8.33 -15.87 -12.47
N GLN A 79 -7.34 -16.60 -11.95
CA GLN A 79 -6.87 -17.87 -12.54
C GLN A 79 -7.96 -18.95 -12.57
N PHE A 80 -8.80 -19.03 -11.53
CA PHE A 80 -9.92 -19.98 -11.49
C PHE A 80 -11.06 -19.60 -12.44
N ALA A 81 -11.33 -18.30 -12.61
CA ALA A 81 -12.29 -17.81 -13.59
C ALA A 81 -11.84 -18.14 -15.02
N MET A 82 -10.56 -17.96 -15.33
CA MET A 82 -9.97 -18.30 -16.62
C MET A 82 -9.97 -19.82 -16.88
N ALA A 83 -9.59 -20.63 -15.89
CA ALA A 83 -9.64 -22.09 -15.99
C ALA A 83 -11.06 -22.63 -16.18
N LYS A 84 -12.05 -22.03 -15.53
CA LYS A 84 -13.48 -22.33 -15.74
C LYS A 84 -13.95 -21.95 -17.14
N ALA A 85 -13.52 -20.81 -17.69
CA ALA A 85 -13.87 -20.40 -19.05
C ALA A 85 -13.32 -21.40 -20.08
N ILE A 86 -12.06 -21.81 -19.94
CA ILE A 86 -11.40 -22.83 -20.79
C ILE A 86 -12.15 -24.17 -20.69
N ALA A 87 -12.45 -24.62 -19.47
CA ALA A 87 -13.13 -25.90 -19.25
C ALA A 87 -14.60 -25.88 -19.72
N SER A 88 -15.29 -24.74 -19.65
CA SER A 88 -16.67 -24.59 -20.13
C SER A 88 -16.75 -24.58 -21.66
N GLY A 89 -15.67 -24.23 -22.36
CA GLY A 89 -15.64 -24.16 -23.82
C GLY A 89 -16.45 -23.04 -24.44
N ASP A 90 -16.94 -22.08 -23.63
CA ASP A 90 -17.67 -20.90 -24.11
C ASP A 90 -16.67 -19.76 -24.33
N GLU A 91 -16.41 -19.46 -25.61
CA GLU A 91 -15.45 -18.44 -26.05
C GLU A 91 -15.76 -17.04 -25.50
N ARG A 92 -17.04 -16.74 -25.22
CA ARG A 92 -17.44 -15.44 -24.65
C ARG A 92 -16.94 -15.26 -23.23
N LEU A 93 -16.91 -16.34 -22.44
CA LEU A 93 -16.37 -16.30 -21.08
C LEU A 93 -14.86 -16.10 -21.08
N MET A 94 -14.16 -16.69 -22.06
CA MET A 94 -12.71 -16.52 -22.22
C MET A 94 -12.36 -15.10 -22.63
N GLN A 95 -13.07 -14.53 -23.61
CA GLN A 95 -12.90 -13.13 -24.01
C GLN A 95 -13.20 -12.17 -22.87
N LYS A 96 -14.27 -12.43 -22.10
CA LYS A 96 -14.62 -11.62 -20.93
C LYS A 96 -13.50 -11.66 -19.87
N ALA A 97 -13.01 -12.83 -19.52
CA ALA A 97 -11.93 -12.97 -18.53
C ALA A 97 -10.64 -12.28 -18.99
N GLY A 98 -10.30 -12.39 -20.27
CA GLY A 98 -9.16 -11.66 -20.86
C GLY A 98 -9.33 -10.14 -20.76
N LEU A 99 -10.50 -9.61 -21.14
CA LEU A 99 -10.79 -8.18 -21.04
C LEU A 99 -10.81 -7.68 -19.59
N GLU A 100 -11.31 -8.48 -18.63
CA GLU A 100 -11.28 -8.13 -17.21
C GLU A 100 -9.83 -8.02 -16.69
N ALA A 101 -8.94 -8.92 -17.11
CA ALA A 101 -7.51 -8.86 -16.78
C ALA A 101 -6.81 -7.63 -17.41
N ASP A 102 -7.11 -7.31 -18.66
CA ASP A 102 -6.56 -6.11 -19.33
C ASP A 102 -7.01 -4.82 -18.62
N ILE A 103 -8.29 -4.72 -18.25
CA ILE A 103 -8.83 -3.57 -17.50
C ILE A 103 -8.17 -3.45 -16.12
N ALA A 104 -7.94 -4.57 -15.42
CA ALA A 104 -7.25 -4.55 -14.14
C ALA A 104 -5.82 -3.99 -14.27
N LEU A 105 -5.09 -4.40 -15.31
CA LEU A 105 -3.75 -3.90 -15.59
C LEU A 105 -3.74 -2.40 -15.93
N GLU A 106 -4.72 -1.91 -16.69
CA GLU A 106 -4.87 -0.48 -16.97
C GLU A 106 -5.12 0.34 -15.70
N ARG A 107 -5.97 -0.16 -14.80
CA ARG A 107 -6.23 0.48 -13.50
C ARG A 107 -4.98 0.55 -12.63
N LEU A 108 -4.21 -0.54 -12.58
CA LEU A 108 -2.96 -0.58 -11.81
C LEU A 108 -1.93 0.41 -12.35
N ARG A 109 -1.81 0.52 -13.68
CA ARG A 109 -0.94 1.52 -14.32
C ARG A 109 -1.36 2.95 -13.99
N ALA A 110 -2.66 3.25 -14.08
CA ALA A 110 -3.17 4.57 -13.74
C ALA A 110 -2.88 4.94 -12.27
N ALA A 111 -3.11 4.03 -11.33
CA ALA A 111 -2.81 4.23 -9.92
C ALA A 111 -1.31 4.49 -9.67
N HIS A 112 -0.44 3.70 -10.33
CA HIS A 112 1.01 3.91 -10.24
C HIS A 112 1.44 5.28 -10.79
N ASP A 113 0.86 5.71 -11.91
CA ASP A 113 1.15 7.03 -12.47
C ASP A 113 0.67 8.15 -11.54
N ASP A 114 -0.52 8.02 -10.97
CA ASP A 114 -1.05 8.97 -9.98
C ASP A 114 -0.15 9.07 -8.74
N ASP A 115 0.35 7.94 -8.22
CA ASP A 115 1.32 7.91 -7.13
C ASP A 115 2.63 8.62 -7.49
N LEU A 116 3.16 8.36 -8.69
CA LEU A 116 4.34 9.07 -9.19
C LEU A 116 4.10 10.58 -9.30
N PHE A 117 2.93 11.00 -9.76
CA PHE A 117 2.57 12.41 -9.82
C PHE A 117 2.42 13.04 -8.44
N ALA A 118 1.82 12.33 -7.48
CA ALA A 118 1.67 12.79 -6.10
C ALA A 118 3.05 13.00 -5.45
N VAL A 119 3.94 12.02 -5.56
CA VAL A 119 5.31 12.11 -5.04
C VAL A 119 6.06 13.28 -5.69
N ARG A 120 5.97 13.43 -7.02
CA ARG A 120 6.63 14.54 -7.73
C ARG A 120 6.12 15.91 -7.29
N ARG A 121 4.82 16.05 -6.97
CA ARG A 121 4.26 17.29 -6.45
C ARG A 121 4.69 17.58 -5.02
N GLN A 122 4.96 16.56 -4.22
CA GLN A 122 5.38 16.72 -2.83
C GLN A 122 6.84 17.19 -2.70
N ILE A 123 7.70 16.89 -3.67
CA ILE A 123 9.13 17.24 -3.64
C ILE A 123 9.35 18.77 -3.47
N PRO A 124 8.78 19.65 -4.32
CA PRO A 124 8.98 21.09 -4.17
C PRO A 124 8.48 21.67 -2.85
N ASP A 125 7.35 21.15 -2.33
CA ASP A 125 6.80 21.59 -1.05
C ASP A 125 7.71 21.18 0.10
N ALA A 126 8.20 19.94 0.10
CA ALA A 126 9.17 19.47 1.07
C ALA A 126 10.49 20.26 1.03
N GLU A 127 10.97 20.61 -0.17
CA GLU A 127 12.15 21.47 -0.34
C GLU A 127 11.94 22.87 0.25
N ARG A 128 10.77 23.47 0.03
CA ARG A 128 10.43 24.79 0.60
C ARG A 128 10.29 24.74 2.12
N ASP A 129 9.76 23.66 2.66
CA ASP A 129 9.65 23.44 4.10
C ASP A 129 11.03 23.27 4.75
N ILE A 130 11.96 22.57 4.09
CA ILE A 130 13.36 22.46 4.52
C ILE A 130 14.00 23.85 4.55
N GLU A 131 13.86 24.64 3.49
CA GLU A 131 14.42 26.00 3.44
C GLU A 131 13.90 26.86 4.59
N THR A 132 12.57 26.87 4.78
CA THR A 132 11.90 27.69 5.80
C THR A 132 12.31 27.25 7.21
N SER A 133 12.34 25.95 7.45
CA SER A 133 12.75 25.39 8.75
C SER A 133 14.22 25.69 9.06
N THR A 134 15.10 25.59 8.05
CA THR A 134 16.53 25.89 8.22
C THR A 134 16.76 27.36 8.57
N ARG A 135 16.06 28.29 7.89
CA ARG A 135 16.11 29.72 8.23
C ARG A 135 15.65 29.96 9.66
N ARG A 136 14.52 29.36 10.05
CA ARG A 136 13.96 29.50 11.40
C ARG A 136 14.88 28.96 12.48
N ILE A 137 15.56 27.83 12.24
CA ILE A 137 16.58 27.29 13.16
C ILE A 137 17.73 28.29 13.32
N SER A 138 18.20 28.91 12.24
CA SER A 138 19.24 29.94 12.29
C SER A 138 18.81 31.14 13.13
N ASP A 139 17.62 31.69 12.85
CA ASP A 139 17.10 32.87 13.55
C ASP A 139 16.92 32.59 15.05
N ILE A 140 16.34 31.44 15.40
CA ILE A 140 16.19 31.01 16.80
C ILE A 140 17.57 30.79 17.44
N GLY A 141 18.56 30.28 16.71
CA GLY A 141 19.92 30.14 17.18
C GLY A 141 20.57 31.47 17.54
N GLU A 142 20.37 32.50 16.71
CA GLU A 142 20.81 33.87 17.03
C GLU A 142 20.10 34.44 18.26
N ASP A 143 18.79 34.22 18.38
CA ASP A 143 18.01 34.68 19.52
C ASP A 143 18.45 34.00 20.82
N ILE A 144 18.75 32.70 20.79
CA ILE A 144 19.33 31.97 21.92
C ILE A 144 20.71 32.54 22.28
N ALA A 145 21.54 32.89 21.31
CA ALA A 145 22.86 33.48 21.58
C ALA A 145 22.76 34.89 22.19
N ARG A 146 21.71 35.64 21.85
CA ARG A 146 21.41 36.97 22.43
C ARG A 146 20.60 36.90 23.72
N LEU A 147 20.10 35.72 24.08
CA LEU A 147 19.28 35.53 25.26
C LEU A 147 20.11 35.84 26.51
N VAL A 148 19.74 36.92 27.20
CA VAL A 148 20.24 37.21 28.54
C VAL A 148 19.38 36.41 29.52
N PRO A 149 19.95 35.46 30.28
CA PRO A 149 19.17 34.67 31.23
C PRO A 149 18.58 35.59 32.31
N THR A 150 17.26 35.55 32.47
CA THR A 150 16.52 36.34 33.47
C THR A 150 16.02 35.49 34.64
N ALA A 151 16.46 34.23 34.74
CA ALA A 151 16.05 33.31 35.79
C ALA A 151 16.96 33.38 37.01
N GLY A 152 16.38 33.46 38.21
CA GLY A 152 17.11 33.48 39.48
C GLY A 152 17.98 34.73 39.63
N ASP A 153 19.24 34.54 40.05
CA ASP A 153 20.19 35.64 40.32
C ASP A 153 20.74 36.32 39.05
N ALA A 154 20.37 35.84 37.85
CA ALA A 154 20.85 36.35 36.56
C ALA A 154 20.02 37.54 36.04
N PHE A 155 18.88 37.85 36.66
CA PHE A 155 18.04 38.98 36.27
C PHE A 155 18.77 40.31 36.47
N SER A 156 18.81 41.12 35.42
CA SER A 156 19.21 42.52 35.51
C SER A 156 18.38 43.37 34.56
N MET A 157 17.89 44.51 35.04
CA MET A 157 17.09 45.45 34.28
C MET A 157 17.58 46.87 34.55
N ALA A 158 17.80 47.66 33.50
CA ALA A 158 18.17 49.06 33.64
C ALA A 158 16.91 49.93 33.64
N VAL A 159 16.64 50.64 34.73
CA VAL A 159 15.56 51.64 34.83
C VAL A 159 16.20 52.99 35.12
N LEU A 160 16.06 53.96 34.21
CA LEU A 160 16.51 55.35 34.39
C LEU A 160 17.96 55.47 34.93
N ASP A 161 18.90 54.78 34.28
CA ASP A 161 20.35 54.69 34.61
C ASP A 161 20.75 53.88 35.86
N ALA A 162 19.83 53.17 36.53
CA ALA A 162 20.14 52.22 37.59
C ALA A 162 19.96 50.76 37.12
N VAL A 163 20.97 49.91 37.36
CA VAL A 163 20.91 48.46 37.07
C VAL A 163 20.34 47.72 38.28
N GLU A 164 19.07 47.35 38.19
CA GLU A 164 18.33 46.60 39.20
C GLU A 164 18.47 45.09 38.97
N ARG A 165 18.76 44.33 40.03
CA ARG A 165 18.96 42.87 39.98
C ARG A 165 17.91 42.05 40.72
N ASP A 166 16.90 42.72 41.28
CA ASP A 166 15.79 42.08 41.99
C ASP A 166 14.46 42.35 41.25
N HIS A 167 13.73 41.28 40.97
CA HIS A 167 12.42 41.32 40.31
C HIS A 167 11.37 42.10 41.12
N LYS A 168 11.50 42.15 42.46
CA LYS A 168 10.52 42.83 43.32
C LYS A 168 10.61 44.35 43.27
N THR A 169 11.81 44.90 43.08
CA THR A 169 12.03 46.36 42.99
C THR A 169 11.72 46.91 41.61
N ALA A 170 11.98 46.14 40.54
CA ALA A 170 11.73 46.57 39.16
C ALA A 170 10.24 46.72 38.79
N GLY A 171 9.33 45.99 39.46
CA GLY A 171 7.89 46.04 39.19
C GLY A 171 7.09 47.11 39.95
N ARG A 172 7.75 48.02 40.68
CA ARG A 172 7.09 48.97 41.60
C ARG A 172 7.14 50.44 41.16
N THR A 173 7.65 50.72 39.96
CA THR A 173 7.63 52.05 39.31
C THR A 173 6.53 52.17 38.29
#